data_AF-A0A7C2Y894-F1
#
_entry.id   AF-A0A7C2Y894-F1
#
_cell.length_a   1.000
_cell.length_b   1.000
_cell.length_c   1.000
_cell.angle_alpha   90.00
_cell.angle_beta   90.00
_cell.angle_gamma   90.00
#
_symmetry.space_group_name_H-M   'P 1'
#
loop_
_entity.id
_entity.type
_entity.pdbx_description
1 polymer ?
#
loop_
_entity_poly.entity_id
_entity_poly.type
_entity_poly.pdbx_seq_one_letter_code
_entity_poly.pdbx_strand_id
1 'polypeptide(L)' 'MRVALIGCGEIGWLRAAALAETPDFRLTVASDIDVARGGALAQKFAAAFEKDWRAAL' A
#
# COMPACT_ATOMS: atom_id res chain seq x y z
N MET A 1 -6.00 -3.83 -12.72
CA MET A 1 -6.13 -4.59 -11.47
C MET A 1 -5.92 -3.69 -10.25
N ARG A 2 -6.83 -3.77 -9.27
CA ARG A 2 -6.71 -3.07 -7.99
C ARG A 2 -5.97 -3.98 -7.00
N VAL A 3 -5.04 -3.42 -6.24
CA VAL A 3 -4.18 -4.17 -5.32
C VAL A 3 -4.25 -3.56 -3.93
N ALA A 4 -4.22 -4.42 -2.91
CA ALA A 4 -3.92 -4.06 -1.54
C ALA A 4 -2.50 -4.53 -1.19
N LEU A 5 -1.73 -3.68 -0.51
CA LEU A 5 -0.37 -3.99 -0.06
C LEU A 5 -0.36 -4.14 1.46
N ILE A 6 -0.07 -5.35 1.93
CA ILE A 6 0.05 -5.67 3.36
C ILE A 6 1.53 -5.69 3.74
N GLY A 7 1.91 -4.84 4.70
CA GLY A 7 3.28 -4.61 5.15
C GLY A 7 3.98 -3.48 4.38
N CYS A 8 4.18 -2.35 5.03
CA CYS A 8 4.73 -1.11 4.46
C CYS A 8 6.20 -0.87 4.86
N GLY A 9 6.95 -1.95 5.14
CA GLY A 9 8.42 -1.92 5.30
C GLY A 9 9.15 -1.67 3.98
N GLU A 10 10.48 -1.78 3.97
CA GLU A 10 11.33 -1.46 2.80
C GLU A 10 10.88 -2.19 1.52
N ILE A 11 10.59 -3.50 1.63
CA ILE A 11 10.10 -4.29 0.49
C ILE A 11 8.72 -3.82 0.03
N GLY A 12 7.86 -3.41 0.97
CA GLY A 12 6.53 -2.86 0.66
C GLY A 12 6.63 -1.59 -0.18
N TRP A 13 7.56 -0.71 0.16
CA TRP A 13 7.85 0.50 -0.62
C TRP A 13 8.33 0.20 -2.03
N LEU A 14 9.27 -0.73 -2.20
CA LEU A 14 9.76 -1.14 -3.52
C LEU A 14 8.63 -1.73 -4.39
N ARG A 15 7.76 -2.55 -3.80
CA ARG A 15 6.61 -3.13 -4.50
C ARG A 15 5.58 -2.06 -4.87
N ALA A 16 5.29 -1.12 -3.98
CA ALA A 16 4.38 -0.01 -4.26
C ALA A 16 4.91 0.88 -5.39
N ALA A 17 6.22 1.15 -5.43
CA ALA A 17 6.87 1.87 -6.52
C ALA A 17 6.75 1.10 -7.85
N ALA A 18 7.08 -0.19 -7.87
CA ALA A 18 6.92 -1.01 -9.07
C ALA A 18 5.46 -1.05 -9.57
N LEU A 19 4.48 -1.15 -8.65
CA LEU A 19 3.06 -1.10 -9.00
C LEU A 19 2.66 0.24 -9.64
N ALA A 20 3.24 1.36 -9.18
CA ALA A 20 2.95 2.68 -9.76
C ALA A 20 3.50 2.86 -11.18
N GLU A 21 4.54 2.11 -11.53
CA GLU A 21 5.15 2.09 -12.87
C GLU A 21 4.56 1.03 -13.80
N THR A 22 3.74 0.11 -13.27
CA THR A 22 3.16 -0.99 -14.05
C THR A 22 1.78 -0.57 -14.60
N PRO A 23 1.61 -0.50 -15.94
CA PRO A 23 0.32 -0.19 -16.54
C PRO A 23 -0.77 -1.15 -16.08
N ASP A 24 -2.00 -0.66 -16.01
CA ASP A 24 -3.19 -1.36 -15.53
C ASP A 24 -3.21 -1.71 -14.04
N PHE A 25 -2.14 -1.51 -13.27
CA PHE A 25 -2.16 -1.73 -11.83
C PHE A 25 -2.45 -0.43 -11.07
N ARG A 26 -3.16 -0.56 -9.95
CA ARG A 26 -3.38 0.54 -9.01
C ARG A 26 -3.31 0.03 -7.59
N LEU A 27 -2.41 0.58 -6.80
CA LEU A 27 -2.44 0.41 -5.35
C LEU A 27 -3.63 1.19 -4.80
N THR A 28 -4.54 0.49 -4.12
CA THR A 28 -5.78 1.09 -3.61
C THR A 28 -5.85 1.12 -2.09
N VAL A 29 -5.17 0.18 -1.42
CA VAL A 29 -5.06 0.13 0.04
C VAL A 29 -3.63 -0.24 0.40
N ALA A 30 -3.05 0.46 1.36
CA ALA A 30 -1.84 0.06 2.08
C ALA A 30 -2.22 -0.31 3.51
N SER A 31 -1.71 -1.42 4.02
CA SER A 31 -2.01 -1.91 5.36
C SER A 31 -0.74 -2.21 6.14
N ASP A 32 -0.66 -1.72 7.37
CA ASP A 32 0.45 -1.98 8.28
C ASP A 32 -0.04 -1.84 9.73
N ILE A 33 0.57 -2.62 10.63
CA ILE A 33 0.35 -2.51 12.08
C ILE A 33 0.85 -1.17 12.64
N ASP A 34 1.87 -0.60 11.99
CA ASP A 34 2.42 0.73 12.27
C ASP A 34 1.68 1.77 11.43
N VAL A 35 0.89 2.60 12.12
CA VAL A 35 0.04 3.63 11.51
C VAL A 35 0.87 4.69 10.78
N ALA A 36 2.02 5.09 11.33
CA ALA A 36 2.84 6.13 10.72
C ALA A 36 3.47 5.60 9.43
N ARG A 37 4.04 4.39 9.48
CA ARG A 37 4.67 3.76 8.31
C ARG A 37 3.65 3.45 7.21
N GLY A 38 2.51 2.86 7.57
CA GLY A 38 1.45 2.55 6.62
C GLY A 38 0.83 3.81 6.00
N GLY A 39 0.55 4.82 6.82
CA GLY A 39 0.01 6.10 6.38
C GLY A 39 0.95 6.84 5.41
N ALA A 40 2.26 6.82 5.65
CA ALA A 40 3.23 7.43 4.75
C ALA A 40 3.23 6.79 3.34
N LEU A 41 3.16 5.46 3.27
CA LEU A 41 3.08 4.75 1.98
C LEU A 41 1.75 5.04 1.29
N ALA A 42 0.63 4.93 2.02
CA ALA A 42 -0.70 5.25 1.50
C ALA A 42 -0.75 6.65 0.89
N GLN A 43 -0.24 7.65 1.61
CA GLN A 43 -0.16 9.03 1.14
C GLN A 43 0.72 9.17 -0.11
N LYS A 44 1.91 8.55 -0.12
CA LYS A 44 2.84 8.62 -1.26
C LYS A 44 2.22 8.12 -2.56
N PHE A 45 1.45 7.03 -2.48
CA PHE A 45 0.91 6.34 -3.65
C PHE A 45 -0.59 6.56 -3.85
N ALA A 46 -1.17 7.57 -3.18
CA ALA A 46 -2.58 7.95 -3.25
C ALA A 46 -3.55 6.76 -3.01
N ALA A 47 -3.22 5.92 -2.04
CA ALA A 47 -4.02 4.78 -1.58
C ALA A 47 -4.70 5.09 -0.24
N ALA A 48 -5.73 4.32 0.11
CA ALA A 48 -6.27 4.32 1.46
C ALA A 48 -5.30 3.62 2.44
N PHE A 49 -5.41 3.93 3.72
CA PHE A 49 -4.68 3.22 4.78
C PHE A 49 -5.65 2.42 5.64
N GLU A 50 -5.33 1.15 5.89
CA GLU A 50 -6.07 0.28 6.81
C GLU A 50 -5.13 -0.41 7.78
N LYS A 51 -5.36 -0.27 9.09
CA LYS A 51 -4.49 -0.90 10.09
C LYS A 51 -4.66 -2.42 10.14
N ASP A 52 -5.89 -2.91 9.94
CA ASP A 52 -6.17 -4.35 9.87
C ASP A 52 -6.18 -4.80 8.41
N TRP A 53 -5.29 -5.73 8.08
CA TRP A 53 -5.19 -6.28 6.72
C TRP A 53 -6.48 -6.97 6.26
N ARG A 54 -7.31 -7.45 7.19
CA ARG A 54 -8.62 -8.05 6.84
C ARG A 54 -9.60 -7.02 6.29
N ALA A 55 -9.47 -5.76 6.69
CA ALA A 55 -10.27 -4.66 6.16
C ALA A 55 -9.75 -4.13 4.81
N ALA A 56 -8.57 -4.57 4.38
CA ALA A 56 -7.92 -4.14 3.13
C ALA A 56 -8.27 -5.00 1.91
N LEU A 57 -9.07 -6.07 2.07
CA LEU A 57 -9.46 -7.02 1.03
C LEU A 57 -10.71 -6.59 0.26
#